data_AF-F5L858-F1
#
_entry.id   AF-F5L858-F1
#
_cell.length_a   1.000
_cell.length_b   1.000
_cell.length_c   1.000
_cell.angle_alpha   90.00
_cell.angle_beta   90.00
_cell.angle_gamma   90.00
#
_symmetry.space_group_name_H-M   'P 1'
#
loop_
_entity.id
_entity.type
_entity.pdbx_description
1 polymer ?
#
loop_
_entity_poly.entity_id
_entity_poly.type
_entity_poly.pdbx_seq_one_letter_code
_entity_poly.pdbx_strand_id
1 'polypeptide(L)'
;MNLDDALFNWLQIKHVAENRPDDHAAQDTFQFFTQILKEDFKLEDIKVTAENGLYVVQFIKNGEKCTRQFPVEFVNQLLYDIEQEPKYNE
;
A
#
# COMPACT_ATOMS: atom_id res chain seq x y z
N MET A 1 -5.73 12.66 -6.67
CA MET A 1 -5.48 11.21 -6.55
C MET A 1 -6.82 10.50 -6.69
N ASN A 2 -6.91 9.46 -7.51
CA ASN A 2 -8.10 8.62 -7.60
C ASN A 2 -8.00 7.42 -6.62
N LEU A 3 -9.03 6.58 -6.54
CA LEU A 3 -9.06 5.43 -5.64
C LEU A 3 -7.95 4.40 -5.94
N ASP A 4 -7.72 4.10 -7.21
CA ASP A 4 -6.72 3.12 -7.62
C ASP A 4 -5.30 3.62 -7.32
N ASP A 5 -5.02 4.91 -7.52
CA ASP A 5 -3.76 5.55 -7.10
C ASP A 5 -3.57 5.44 -5.56
N ALA A 6 -4.64 5.71 -4.80
CA ALA A 6 -4.61 5.68 -3.34
C ALA A 6 -4.33 4.27 -2.81
N LEU A 7 -5.01 3.25 -3.38
CA LEU A 7 -4.81 1.84 -3.05
C LEU A 7 -3.42 1.38 -3.44
N PHE A 8 -2.92 1.79 -4.61
CA PHE A 8 -1.59 1.45 -5.06
C PHE A 8 -0.52 2.02 -4.14
N ASN A 9 -0.56 3.33 -3.86
CA ASN A 9 0.39 3.99 -2.95
C ASN A 9 0.32 3.41 -1.53
N TRP A 10 -0.90 3.13 -1.04
CA TRP A 10 -1.10 2.47 0.24
C TRP A 10 -0.47 1.07 0.29
N LEU A 11 -0.62 0.27 -0.77
CA LEU A 11 0.01 -1.05 -0.86
C LEU A 11 1.54 -0.97 -0.88
N GLN A 12 2.10 -0.03 -1.65
CA GLN A 12 3.55 0.18 -1.70
C GLN A 12 4.09 0.53 -0.31
N ILE A 13 3.52 1.55 0.35
CA ILE A 13 4.01 1.99 1.66
C ILE A 13 3.72 0.96 2.76
N LYS A 14 2.60 0.21 2.67
CA LYS A 14 2.33 -0.92 3.58
C LYS A 14 3.48 -1.91 3.55
N HIS A 15 3.97 -2.26 2.36
CA HIS A 15 5.07 -3.20 2.23
C HIS A 15 6.38 -2.65 2.81
N VAL A 16 6.67 -1.36 2.57
CA VAL A 16 7.84 -0.69 3.17
C VAL A 16 7.74 -0.70 4.70
N ALA A 17 6.60 -0.29 5.25
CA ALA A 17 6.36 -0.23 6.69
C ALA A 17 6.44 -1.62 7.35
N GLU A 18 5.97 -2.67 6.68
CA GLU A 18 6.05 -4.05 7.20
C GLU A 18 7.48 -4.60 7.19
N ASN A 19 8.30 -4.25 6.20
CA ASN A 19 9.69 -4.71 6.11
C ASN A 19 10.67 -3.82 6.90
N ARG A 20 10.27 -2.60 7.24
CA ARG A 20 11.08 -1.62 7.98
C ARG A 20 10.29 -1.10 9.20
N PRO A 21 10.07 -1.93 10.22
CA PRO A 21 9.26 -1.55 11.38
C PRO A 21 9.82 -0.36 12.16
N ASP A 22 11.13 -0.15 12.13
CA ASP A 22 11.81 0.98 12.80
C ASP A 22 11.76 2.29 11.99
N ASP A 23 11.32 2.25 10.74
CA ASP A 23 11.23 3.42 9.85
C ASP A 23 9.95 4.20 10.15
N HIS A 24 10.05 5.14 11.10
CA HIS A 24 8.90 5.91 11.58
C HIS A 24 8.23 6.72 10.46
N ALA A 25 9.01 7.22 9.49
CA ALA A 25 8.46 7.94 8.35
C ALA A 25 7.60 7.01 7.47
N ALA A 26 8.04 5.77 7.26
CA ALA A 26 7.23 4.77 6.56
C ALA A 26 5.94 4.43 7.33
N GLN A 27 6.02 4.28 8.66
CA GLN A 27 4.83 4.02 9.50
C GLN A 27 3.82 5.16 9.44
N ASP A 28 4.28 6.42 9.59
CA ASP A 28 3.43 7.60 9.55
C ASP A 28 2.76 7.74 8.17
N THR A 29 3.51 7.50 7.10
CA THR A 29 2.98 7.53 5.73
C THR A 29 1.95 6.42 5.50
N PHE A 30 2.18 5.21 6.04
CA PHE A 30 1.21 4.12 5.99
C PHE A 30 -0.09 4.47 6.74
N GLN A 31 0.00 5.08 7.91
CA GLN A 31 -1.18 5.56 8.65
C GLN A 31 -1.92 6.65 7.88
N PHE A 32 -1.20 7.60 7.29
CA PHE A 32 -1.79 8.66 6.46
C PHE A 32 -2.60 8.10 5.28
N PHE A 33 -2.03 7.18 4.50
CA PHE A 33 -2.79 6.54 3.41
C PHE A 33 -3.94 5.68 3.92
N THR A 34 -3.78 5.02 5.08
CA THR A 34 -4.87 4.27 5.72
C THR A 34 -6.03 5.20 6.09
N GLN A 35 -5.76 6.41 6.57
CA GLN A 35 -6.77 7.43 6.83
C GLN A 35 -7.44 7.88 5.53
N ILE A 36 -6.69 8.16 4.47
CA ILE A 36 -7.27 8.53 3.17
C ILE A 36 -8.26 7.46 2.66
N LEU A 37 -7.88 6.18 2.73
CA LEU A 37 -8.76 5.10 2.29
C LEU A 37 -10.07 5.05 3.10
N LYS A 38 -9.99 5.24 4.42
CA LYS A 38 -11.16 5.19 5.31
C LYS A 38 -12.00 6.46 5.29
N GLU A 39 -11.37 7.62 5.26
CA GLU A 39 -12.02 8.91 5.47
C GLU A 39 -12.45 9.56 4.14
N ASP A 40 -11.56 9.62 3.15
CA ASP A 40 -11.87 10.23 1.84
C ASP A 40 -12.64 9.25 0.94
N PHE A 41 -12.15 8.01 0.83
CA PHE A 41 -12.76 7.00 -0.06
C PHE A 41 -13.85 6.16 0.60
N LYS A 42 -14.04 6.29 1.92
CA LYS A 42 -15.05 5.55 2.71
C LYS A 42 -14.95 4.04 2.53
N LEU A 43 -13.71 3.52 2.49
CA LEU A 43 -13.47 2.09 2.41
C LEU A 43 -13.57 1.42 3.78
N GLU A 44 -14.17 0.24 3.80
CA GLU A 44 -14.35 -0.59 4.98
C GLU A 44 -13.83 -2.01 4.69
N ASP A 45 -13.51 -2.78 5.75
CA ASP A 45 -13.07 -4.19 5.67
C ASP A 45 -12.00 -4.47 4.59
N ILE A 46 -10.97 -3.60 4.51
CA ILE A 46 -9.89 -3.73 3.54
C ILE A 46 -9.05 -4.97 3.88
N LYS A 47 -8.97 -5.91 2.94
CA LYS A 47 -8.20 -7.16 3.01
C LYS A 47 -7.30 -7.26 1.80
N VAL A 48 -6.08 -7.72 2.03
CA VAL A 48 -5.07 -7.90 0.98
C VAL A 48 -4.62 -9.34 0.98
N THR A 49 -4.66 -9.98 -0.18
CA THR A 49 -4.07 -11.30 -0.41
C THR A 49 -3.11 -11.22 -1.59
N ALA A 50 -2.04 -12.02 -1.56
CA ALA A 50 -1.12 -12.17 -2.68
C ALA A 50 -1.36 -13.53 -3.35
N GLU A 51 -1.67 -13.55 -4.63
CA GLU A 51 -1.89 -14.77 -5.40
C GLU A 51 -1.48 -14.56 -6.86
N ASN A 52 -0.81 -15.55 -7.48
CA ASN A 52 -0.46 -15.54 -8.90
C ASN A 52 0.27 -14.27 -9.40
N GLY A 53 1.15 -13.70 -8.57
CA GLY A 53 1.90 -12.48 -8.92
C GLY A 53 1.07 -11.18 -8.85
N LEU A 54 -0.12 -11.24 -8.24
CA LEU A 54 -1.01 -10.11 -8.04
C LEU A 54 -1.33 -9.93 -6.55
N TYR A 55 -1.37 -8.68 -6.10
CA TYR A 55 -2.06 -8.31 -4.87
C TYR A 55 -3.53 -8.09 -5.18
N VAL A 56 -4.40 -8.85 -4.51
CA VAL A 56 -5.85 -8.71 -4.57
C VAL A 56 -6.31 -7.95 -3.33
N VAL A 57 -6.80 -6.72 -3.55
CA VAL A 57 -7.38 -5.89 -2.48
C VAL A 57 -8.89 -6.01 -2.54
N GLN A 58 -9.47 -6.58 -1.49
CA GLN A 58 -10.91 -6.65 -1.29
C GLN A 58 -11.32 -5.62 -0.26
N PHE A 59 -12.41 -4.90 -0.50
CA PHE A 59 -12.92 -3.89 0.42
C PHE A 59 -14.42 -3.70 0.22
N ILE A 60 -15.07 -3.08 1.19
CA ILE A 60 -16.45 -2.61 1.11
C ILE A 60 -16.42 -1.11 0.81
N LYS A 61 -17.21 -0.68 -0.17
CA LYS A 61 -17.44 0.74 -0.48
C LYS A 61 -18.91 0.95 -0.70
N ASN A 62 -19.54 1.87 0.04
CA ASN A 62 -20.98 2.11 -0.02
C ASN A 62 -21.84 0.84 0.19
N GLY A 63 -21.39 -0.08 1.05
CA GLY A 63 -22.06 -1.36 1.30
C GLY A 63 -21.84 -2.45 0.23
N GLU A 64 -21.12 -2.15 -0.85
CA GLU A 64 -20.83 -3.10 -1.92
C GLU A 64 -19.42 -3.68 -1.78
N LYS A 65 -19.29 -4.99 -2.00
CA LYS A 65 -17.99 -5.66 -2.05
C LYS A 65 -17.30 -5.35 -3.38
N CYS A 66 -16.11 -4.78 -3.28
CA CYS A 66 -15.27 -4.40 -4.40
C CYS A 66 -13.94 -5.15 -4.33
N THR A 67 -13.35 -5.37 -5.50
CA THR A 67 -12.02 -5.98 -5.66
C THR A 67 -11.17 -5.13 -6.59
N ARG A 68 -9.89 -4.98 -6.27
CA ARG A 68 -8.84 -4.42 -7.13
C ARG A 68 -7.63 -5.31 -7.15
N GLN A 69 -6.89 -5.30 -8.26
CA GLN A 69 -5.72 -6.13 -8.46
C GLN A 69 -4.55 -5.28 -8.92
N PHE A 70 -3.39 -5.50 -8.31
CA PHE A 70 -2.16 -4.77 -8.62
C PHE A 70 -1.02 -5.77 -8.84
N PRO A 71 -0.19 -5.62 -9.88
CA PRO A 71 0.98 -6.48 -10.06
C PRO A 71 1.96 -6.34 -8.90
N VAL A 72 2.41 -7.48 -8.36
CA VAL A 72 3.35 -7.52 -7.23
C VAL A 72 4.65 -6.79 -7.55
N GLU A 73 5.13 -6.89 -8.80
CA GLU A 73 6.34 -6.20 -9.27
C GLU A 73 6.27 -4.69 -9.02
N PHE A 74 5.18 -4.03 -9.43
CA PHE A 74 5.03 -2.58 -9.26
C PHE A 74 4.77 -2.19 -7.80
N VAL A 75 4.05 -3.01 -7.04
CA VAL A 75 3.80 -2.73 -5.62
C VAL A 75 5.09 -2.81 -4.80
N ASN A 76 5.97 -3.77 -5.12
CA ASN A 76 7.22 -3.95 -4.39
C ASN A 76 8.33 -3.00 -4.85
N GLN A 77 8.15 -2.30 -5.97
CA GLN A 77 9.16 -1.41 -6.56
C GLN A 77 9.67 -0.37 -5.56
N LEU A 78 8.79 0.25 -4.76
CA LEU A 78 9.21 1.26 -3.78
C LEU A 78 10.16 0.70 -2.72
N LEU A 79 9.86 -0.49 -2.17
CA LEU A 79 10.76 -1.12 -1.21
C LEU A 79 12.08 -1.49 -1.88
N TYR A 80 12.02 -2.06 -3.09
CA TYR A 80 13.20 -2.42 -3.86
C TYR A 80 14.10 -1.20 -4.09
N ASP A 81 13.54 -0.07 -4.51
CA ASP A 81 14.31 1.16 -4.75
C ASP A 81 14.99 1.64 -3.47
N ILE A 82 14.29 1.65 -2.33
CA ILE A 82 14.84 2.03 -1.01
C ILE A 82 15.97 1.08 -0.58
N GLU A 83 15.86 -0.21 -0.87
CA GLU A 83 16.89 -1.21 -0.53
C GLU A 83 18.09 -1.16 -1.46
N GLN A 84 17.88 -0.78 -2.73
CA GLN A 84 18.93 -0.64 -3.73
C GLN A 84 19.64 0.71 -3.69
N GLU A 85 19.11 1.74 -3.04
CA GLU A 85 19.87 2.97 -2.80
C GLU A 85 21.10 2.65 -1.93
N PRO A 86 22.32 2.71 -2.48
CA PRO A 86 23.51 2.57 -1.67
C PRO A 86 23.52 3.74 -0.67
N LYS A 87 23.74 3.45 0.62
CA LYS A 87 24.02 4.47 1.63
C LYS A 87 25.35 5.16 1.31
N TYR A 88 25.42 6.00 0.27
CA TYR A 88 26.52 6.92 0.05
C TYR A 88 26.25 8.19 0.87
N ASN A 89 26.55 8.08 2.15
CA ASN A 89 26.87 9.21 2.99
C ASN A 89 28.27 8.93 3.58
N GLU A 90 29.30 9.32 2.85
CA GLU A 90 30.56 9.81 3.44
C GLU A 90 30.42 11.31 3.70
#